data_AF-A0A7S4KK41-F1
#
_entry.id   AF-A0A7S4KK41-F1
#
_cell.length_a   1.000
_cell.length_b   1.000
_cell.length_c   1.000
_cell.angle_alpha   90.00
_cell.angle_beta   90.00
_cell.angle_gamma   90.00
#
_symmetry.space_group_name_H-M   'P 1'
#
loop_
_entity.id
_entity.type
_entity.pdbx_description
1 polymer ?
#
loop_
_entity_poly.entity_id
_entity_poly.type
_entity_poly.pdbx_seq_one_letter_code
_entity_poly.pdbx_strand_id
1 'polypeptide(L)'
;RGHRARVLQRRRLLQVLVPAASQLQAWWRVVLGERQLRKLRSVVERFTEGHRRLVAELCAMLQTADAPAEPAHCERTTTAAVGEVRATTNGGSGGWLSPSERRTSDAPDAAARGRRFPMWVTLRVGLPEDAPSPPAFGGSQIYSARTAALRRAGGALGTFFCDASNVDTRDDDGHYLVRRSWKHFDAILDFMRDGSCSLPGGYVPTTYDTRPPSSEDDELLEFVREVAYYGLPELLLQAMRKLLTLKYGANPQTLALLKARGLPVG
;
A
#
# COMPACT_ATOMS: atom_id res chain seq x y z
N ARG A 1 -17.47 30.98 -21.44
CA ARG A 1 -17.65 32.34 -20.86
C ARG A 1 -17.48 32.41 -19.32
N GLY A 2 -17.23 31.32 -18.59
CA GLY A 2 -17.22 31.32 -17.10
C GLY A 2 -15.91 31.72 -16.40
N HIS A 3 -14.75 31.59 -17.04
CA HIS A 3 -13.46 31.83 -16.37
C HIS A 3 -13.24 33.32 -16.00
N ARG A 4 -13.51 34.24 -16.93
CA ARG A 4 -13.40 35.69 -16.68
C ARG A 4 -14.35 36.18 -15.58
N ALA A 5 -15.57 35.65 -15.52
CA ALA A 5 -16.54 35.99 -14.47
C ALA A 5 -16.06 35.54 -13.08
N ARG A 6 -15.49 34.33 -12.97
CA ARG A 6 -14.89 33.83 -11.71
C ARG A 6 -13.68 34.65 -11.27
N VAL A 7 -12.82 35.06 -12.20
CA VAL A 7 -11.66 35.91 -11.90
C VAL A 7 -12.10 37.29 -11.38
N LEU A 8 -13.11 37.91 -11.99
CA LEU A 8 -13.66 39.19 -11.54
C LEU A 8 -14.33 39.08 -10.17
N GLN A 9 -15.08 38.01 -9.93
CA GLN A 9 -15.72 37.77 -8.63
C GLN A 9 -14.70 37.51 -7.53
N ARG A 10 -13.65 36.73 -7.81
CA ARG A 10 -12.53 36.51 -6.88
C ARG A 10 -11.80 37.82 -6.59
N ARG A 11 -11.59 38.69 -7.59
CA ARG A 11 -10.97 40.00 -7.41
C ARG A 11 -11.81 40.93 -6.53
N ARG A 12 -13.13 40.97 -6.73
CA ARG A 12 -14.07 41.72 -5.86
C ARG A 12 -14.07 41.21 -4.42
N LEU A 13 -14.10 39.89 -4.23
CA LEU A 13 -14.05 39.29 -2.90
C LEU A 13 -12.73 39.61 -2.19
N LEU A 14 -11.60 39.52 -2.90
CA LEU A 14 -10.29 39.88 -2.33
C LEU A 14 -10.20 41.36 -1.96
N GLN A 15 -10.80 42.26 -2.74
CA GLN A 15 -10.84 43.70 -2.42
C GLN A 15 -11.61 44.01 -1.12
N VAL A 16 -12.60 43.18 -0.75
CA VAL A 16 -13.38 43.36 0.48
C VAL A 16 -12.74 42.62 1.66
N LEU A 17 -12.24 41.41 1.42
CA LEU A 17 -11.72 40.54 2.47
C LEU A 17 -10.32 40.96 2.95
N VAL A 18 -9.47 41.48 2.07
CA VAL A 18 -8.09 41.88 2.44
C VAL A 18 -8.07 43.05 3.45
N PRO A 19 -8.84 44.14 3.27
CA PRO A 19 -8.91 45.22 4.25
C PRO A 19 -9.52 44.76 5.58
N ALA A 20 -10.61 43.96 5.55
CA ALA A 20 -11.26 43.44 6.74
C ALA A 20 -10.34 42.51 7.54
N ALA A 21 -9.63 41.60 6.86
CA ALA A 21 -8.63 40.73 7.49
C ALA A 21 -7.44 41.51 8.05
N SER A 22 -7.03 42.59 7.37
CA SER A 22 -5.95 43.48 7.83
C SER A 22 -6.37 44.28 9.06
N GLN A 23 -7.61 44.76 9.11
CA GLN A 23 -8.19 45.42 10.29
C GLN A 23 -8.35 44.46 11.46
N LEU A 24 -8.78 43.22 11.22
CA LEU A 24 -8.84 42.18 12.24
C LEU A 24 -7.45 41.84 12.77
N GLN A 25 -6.43 41.71 11.91
CA GLN A 25 -5.04 41.50 12.33
C GLN A 25 -4.48 42.69 13.11
N ALA A 26 -4.77 43.93 12.69
CA ALA A 26 -4.35 45.13 13.38
C ALA A 26 -5.03 45.25 14.75
N TRP A 27 -6.34 45.03 14.82
CA TRP A 27 -7.09 45.00 16.08
C TRP A 27 -6.60 43.89 17.01
N TRP A 28 -6.34 42.69 16.50
CA TRP A 28 -5.72 41.60 17.26
C TRP A 28 -4.31 41.96 17.77
N ARG A 29 -3.50 42.67 16.97
CA ARG A 29 -2.18 43.16 17.41
C ARG A 29 -2.29 44.22 18.50
N VAL A 30 -3.30 45.07 18.45
CA VAL A 30 -3.56 46.13 19.45
C VAL A 30 -4.11 45.56 20.75
N VAL A 31 -5.08 44.65 20.68
CA VAL A 31 -5.79 44.11 21.85
C VAL A 31 -4.97 43.05 22.58
N LEU A 32 -4.33 42.14 21.83
CA LEU A 32 -3.56 41.06 22.43
C LEU A 32 -2.08 41.41 22.58
N GLY A 33 -1.52 42.34 21.79
CA GLY A 33 -0.08 42.56 21.73
C GLY A 33 0.63 41.48 20.90
N GLU A 34 1.69 41.85 20.20
CA GLU A 34 2.41 40.95 19.27
C GLU A 34 3.02 39.71 19.96
N ARG A 35 3.35 39.84 21.25
CA ARG A 35 3.87 38.73 22.06
C ARG A 35 2.80 37.67 22.30
N GLN A 36 1.55 38.06 22.54
CA GLN A 36 0.44 37.14 22.79
C GLN A 36 -0.03 36.50 21.48
N LEU A 37 0.02 37.21 20.36
CA LEU A 37 -0.22 36.62 19.04
C LEU A 37 0.80 35.54 18.68
N ARG A 38 2.08 35.76 18.99
CA ARG A 38 3.12 34.73 18.83
C ARG A 38 2.84 33.51 19.70
N LYS A 39 2.41 33.70 20.95
CA LYS A 39 2.00 32.60 21.83
C LYS A 39 0.80 31.84 21.27
N LEU A 40 -0.25 32.55 20.84
CA LEU A 40 -1.43 31.92 20.26
C LEU A 40 -1.10 31.14 18.98
N ARG A 41 -0.29 31.70 18.09
CA ARG A 41 0.17 30.95 16.90
C ARG A 41 0.97 29.72 17.29
N SER A 42 1.92 29.84 18.21
CA SER A 42 2.72 28.71 18.68
C SER A 42 1.83 27.61 19.29
N VAL A 43 0.82 27.99 20.07
CA VAL A 43 -0.16 27.06 20.62
C VAL A 43 -0.96 26.38 19.51
N VAL A 44 -1.56 27.16 18.60
CA VAL A 44 -2.35 26.64 17.48
C VAL A 44 -1.50 25.75 16.57
N GLU A 45 -0.27 26.13 16.25
CA GLU A 45 0.66 25.33 15.48
C GLU A 45 0.95 24.02 16.19
N ARG A 46 1.27 24.04 17.49
CA ARG A 46 1.51 22.81 18.26
C ARG A 46 0.32 21.85 18.23
N PHE A 47 -0.91 22.36 18.28
CA PHE A 47 -2.13 21.54 18.22
C PHE A 47 -2.52 21.12 16.80
N THR A 48 -2.11 21.86 15.76
CA THR A 48 -2.48 21.56 14.36
C THR A 48 -1.39 20.84 13.58
N GLU A 49 -0.15 20.83 14.06
CA GLU A 49 0.99 20.25 13.35
C GLU A 49 0.81 18.75 13.12
N GLY A 50 0.40 17.99 14.14
CA GLY A 50 0.11 16.56 13.99
C GLY A 50 -0.95 16.28 12.92
N HIS A 51 -2.01 17.11 12.88
CA HIS A 51 -3.05 16.99 11.86
C HIS A 51 -2.54 17.33 10.47
N ARG A 52 -1.78 18.41 10.31
CA ARG A 52 -1.21 18.81 9.01
C ARG A 52 -0.27 17.75 8.47
N ARG A 53 0.59 17.20 9.34
CA ARG A 53 1.52 16.13 8.99
C ARG A 53 0.78 14.87 8.54
N LEU A 54 -0.26 14.46 9.28
CA LEU A 54 -1.10 13.33 8.88
C LEU A 54 -1.79 13.56 7.53
N VAL A 55 -2.42 14.71 7.33
CA VAL A 55 -3.09 15.03 6.06
C VAL A 55 -2.11 15.06 4.90
N ALA A 56 -0.92 15.64 5.09
CA ALA A 56 0.13 15.65 4.07
C ALA A 56 0.63 14.23 3.75
N GLU A 57 0.83 13.40 4.77
CA GLU A 57 1.22 11.99 4.62
C GLU A 57 0.17 11.21 3.82
N LEU A 58 -1.11 11.32 4.17
CA LEU A 58 -2.21 10.66 3.46
C LEU A 58 -2.33 11.12 2.00
N CYS A 59 -2.19 12.42 1.74
CA CYS A 59 -2.17 12.94 0.36
C CYS A 59 -1.00 12.38 -0.45
N ALA A 60 0.20 12.25 0.16
CA ALA A 60 1.37 11.68 -0.51
C ALA A 60 1.17 10.18 -0.85
N MET A 61 0.54 9.42 0.05
CA MET A 61 0.20 8.01 -0.21
C MET A 61 -0.78 7.86 -1.38
N LEU A 62 -1.77 8.74 -1.51
CA LEU A 62 -2.68 8.71 -2.66
C LEU A 62 -1.97 9.08 -3.97
N GLN A 63 -1.13 10.12 -3.95
CA GLN A 63 -0.37 10.54 -5.14
C GLN A 63 0.56 9.43 -5.65
N THR A 64 1.14 8.64 -4.75
CA THR A 64 1.99 7.50 -5.11
C THR A 64 1.17 6.31 -5.61
N ALA A 65 -0.03 6.10 -5.09
CA ALA A 65 -0.95 5.06 -5.56
C ALA A 65 -1.59 5.39 -6.92
N ASP A 66 -1.83 6.68 -7.20
CA ASP A 66 -2.38 7.17 -8.48
C ASP A 66 -1.31 7.28 -9.59
N ALA A 67 -0.02 7.19 -9.24
CA ALA A 67 1.03 7.14 -10.23
C ALA A 67 0.82 5.89 -11.10
N PRO A 68 0.83 6.01 -12.45
CA PRO A 68 0.59 4.87 -13.32
C PRO A 68 1.65 3.82 -13.02
N ALA A 69 1.24 2.70 -12.42
CA ALA A 69 2.07 1.53 -12.36
C ALA A 69 2.42 1.18 -13.80
N GLU A 70 3.70 1.24 -14.15
CA GLU A 70 4.24 0.62 -15.37
C GLU A 70 3.57 -0.76 -15.47
N PRO A 71 2.81 -1.04 -16.54
CA PRO A 71 2.01 -2.25 -16.60
C PRO A 71 2.98 -3.42 -16.66
N ALA A 72 3.21 -4.06 -15.52
CA ALA A 72 3.85 -5.37 -15.47
C ALA A 72 2.97 -6.30 -16.31
N HIS A 73 3.36 -6.50 -17.58
CA HIS A 73 2.73 -7.37 -18.54
C HIS A 73 2.95 -8.82 -18.07
N CYS A 74 2.21 -9.23 -17.05
CA CYS A 74 2.07 -10.63 -16.73
C CYS A 74 1.04 -11.18 -17.71
N GLU A 75 1.50 -11.61 -18.88
CA GLU A 75 0.65 -12.30 -19.85
C GLU A 75 -0.11 -13.41 -19.12
N ARG A 76 -1.44 -13.28 -19.12
CA ARG A 76 -2.33 -14.37 -18.73
C ARG A 76 -2.17 -15.45 -19.79
N THR A 77 -1.32 -16.44 -19.55
CA THR A 77 -1.50 -17.74 -20.20
C THR A 77 -2.82 -18.32 -19.69
N THR A 78 -3.90 -17.98 -20.39
CA THR A 78 -5.18 -18.67 -20.30
C THR A 78 -4.94 -20.12 -20.72
N THR A 79 -5.12 -21.03 -19.77
CA THR A 79 -5.33 -22.45 -20.03
C THR A 79 -6.60 -22.62 -20.86
N ALA A 80 -6.46 -22.57 -22.18
CA ALA A 80 -7.45 -23.01 -23.14
C ALA A 80 -6.79 -24.09 -24.01
N ALA A 81 -6.68 -25.28 -23.44
CA ALA A 81 -6.41 -26.52 -24.16
C ALA A 81 -7.10 -27.67 -23.43
N VAL A 82 -8.43 -27.62 -23.41
CA VAL A 82 -9.22 -28.85 -23.34
C VAL A 82 -9.15 -29.45 -24.74
N GLY A 83 -8.11 -30.24 -24.98
CA GLY A 83 -8.00 -31.11 -26.13
C GLY A 83 -8.56 -32.47 -25.75
N GLU A 84 -9.73 -32.78 -26.29
CA GLU A 84 -10.42 -34.07 -26.17
C GLU A 84 -9.48 -35.25 -26.36
N VAL A 85 -9.43 -36.12 -25.35
CA VAL A 85 -8.98 -37.50 -25.50
C VAL A 85 -10.02 -38.23 -26.34
N ARG A 86 -9.74 -38.41 -27.63
CA ARG A 86 -10.48 -39.35 -28.46
C ARG A 86 -9.56 -40.51 -28.83
N ALA A 87 -9.84 -41.65 -28.21
CA ALA A 87 -9.22 -42.92 -28.49
C ALA A 87 -9.50 -43.36 -29.93
N THR A 88 -8.45 -43.69 -30.68
CA THR A 88 -8.51 -44.67 -31.77
C THR A 88 -7.24 -45.51 -31.75
N THR A 89 -7.45 -46.78 -31.48
CA THR A 89 -6.57 -47.93 -31.70
C THR A 89 -6.00 -47.95 -33.13
N ASN A 90 -4.71 -48.23 -33.29
CA ASN A 90 -4.23 -49.41 -34.02
C ASN A 90 -2.70 -49.55 -33.98
N GLY A 91 -2.27 -50.81 -33.97
CA GLY A 91 -0.90 -51.27 -33.74
C GLY A 91 0.06 -51.07 -34.91
N GLY A 92 1.33 -51.39 -34.66
CA GLY A 92 2.33 -51.49 -35.72
C GLY A 92 3.77 -51.28 -35.28
N SER A 93 4.37 -52.32 -34.67
CA SER A 93 5.72 -52.85 -34.98
C SER A 93 6.81 -51.90 -35.51
N GLY A 94 7.93 -51.81 -34.76
CA GLY A 94 9.27 -51.90 -35.36
C GLY A 94 10.31 -50.89 -34.88
N GLY A 95 11.44 -51.40 -34.37
CA GLY A 95 12.75 -50.74 -34.49
C GLY A 95 13.40 -50.24 -33.21
N TRP A 96 14.11 -51.13 -32.51
CA TRP A 96 15.22 -50.75 -31.63
C TRP A 96 16.52 -50.73 -32.46
N LEU A 97 17.26 -49.62 -32.42
CA LEU A 97 18.71 -49.52 -32.17
C LEU A 97 19.25 -48.11 -32.50
N SER A 98 20.07 -47.59 -31.59
CA SER A 98 20.78 -46.29 -31.54
C SER A 98 21.79 -46.09 -32.69
N PRO A 99 22.40 -44.89 -32.86
CA PRO A 99 23.69 -44.64 -32.16
C PRO A 99 24.12 -43.16 -31.91
N SER A 100 24.99 -43.02 -30.89
CA SER A 100 26.17 -42.14 -30.75
C SER A 100 26.19 -40.66 -31.20
N GLU A 101 26.61 -39.83 -30.23
CA GLU A 101 27.58 -38.72 -30.36
C GLU A 101 27.31 -37.57 -31.33
N ARG A 102 27.05 -36.38 -30.76
CA ARG A 102 27.68 -35.14 -31.20
C ARG A 102 27.73 -34.11 -30.07
N ARG A 103 28.93 -33.84 -29.56
CA ARG A 103 29.27 -32.55 -28.95
C ARG A 103 29.54 -31.57 -30.07
N THR A 104 28.85 -30.43 -30.06
CA THR A 104 29.42 -29.13 -30.43
C THR A 104 28.80 -28.07 -29.54
N SER A 105 29.64 -27.10 -29.21
CA SER A 105 29.49 -26.03 -28.24
C SER A 105 28.46 -24.97 -28.64
N ASP A 106 28.21 -24.08 -27.67
CA ASP A 106 27.74 -22.70 -27.82
C ASP A 106 26.25 -22.47 -28.06
N ALA A 107 25.51 -22.38 -26.96
CA ALA A 107 24.31 -21.55 -26.86
C ALA A 107 24.18 -20.97 -25.44
N PRO A 108 24.51 -19.70 -25.18
CA PRO A 108 23.78 -18.98 -24.14
C PRO A 108 22.33 -18.83 -24.64
N ASP A 109 21.36 -18.71 -23.74
CA ASP A 109 19.93 -18.42 -24.04
C ASP A 109 18.95 -19.60 -24.23
N ALA A 110 19.22 -20.76 -23.63
CA ALA A 110 18.19 -21.77 -23.36
C ALA A 110 17.66 -21.76 -21.91
N ALA A 111 18.43 -21.21 -20.95
CA ALA A 111 18.10 -21.26 -19.52
C ALA A 111 17.05 -20.23 -19.05
N ALA A 112 16.64 -19.30 -19.93
CA ALA A 112 15.64 -18.27 -19.60
C ALA A 112 14.18 -18.71 -19.82
N ARG A 113 13.93 -19.83 -20.52
CA ARG A 113 12.56 -20.23 -20.91
C ARG A 113 11.80 -21.07 -19.87
N GLY A 114 12.33 -21.26 -18.67
CA GLY A 114 11.74 -22.15 -17.66
C GLY A 114 11.64 -21.61 -16.24
N ARG A 115 12.16 -20.42 -15.94
CA ARG A 115 12.17 -19.90 -14.56
C ARG A 115 10.79 -19.37 -14.22
N ARG A 116 10.05 -20.19 -13.48
CA ARG A 116 8.72 -19.85 -12.98
C ARG A 116 8.70 -20.03 -11.48
N PHE A 117 8.05 -19.10 -10.81
CA PHE A 117 7.70 -19.27 -9.41
C PHE A 117 6.87 -20.55 -9.23
N PRO A 118 7.10 -21.31 -8.14
CA PRO A 118 6.25 -22.42 -7.79
C PRO A 118 4.82 -21.94 -7.53
N MET A 119 3.85 -22.85 -7.56
CA MET A 119 2.45 -22.51 -7.31
C MET A 119 2.25 -21.90 -5.92
N TRP A 120 2.96 -22.44 -4.93
CA TRP A 120 2.98 -21.98 -3.55
C TRP A 120 4.36 -21.44 -3.22
N VAL A 121 4.38 -20.28 -2.57
CA VAL A 121 5.58 -19.62 -2.08
C VAL A 121 5.44 -19.31 -0.61
N THR A 122 6.57 -19.29 0.09
CA THR A 122 6.67 -18.90 1.49
C THR A 122 7.38 -17.55 1.59
N LEU A 123 6.79 -16.65 2.38
CA LEU A 123 7.26 -15.30 2.61
C LEU A 123 7.69 -15.18 4.07
N ARG A 124 8.92 -14.77 4.33
CA ARG A 124 9.39 -14.41 5.67
C ARG A 124 9.24 -12.91 5.82
N VAL A 125 8.19 -12.49 6.54
CA VAL A 125 7.84 -11.08 6.75
C VAL A 125 8.30 -10.69 8.14
N GLY A 126 9.15 -9.68 8.23
CA GLY A 126 9.65 -9.22 9.52
C GLY A 126 10.78 -8.21 9.40
N LEU A 127 11.05 -7.52 10.50
CA LEU A 127 12.25 -6.73 10.64
C LEU A 127 13.35 -7.60 11.26
N PRO A 128 14.61 -7.45 10.81
CA PRO A 128 15.73 -8.16 11.42
C PRO A 128 15.82 -7.83 12.92
N GLU A 129 16.19 -8.82 13.73
CA GLU A 129 16.24 -8.71 15.20
C GLU A 129 17.25 -7.68 15.70
N ASP A 130 18.22 -7.27 14.87
CA ASP A 130 19.27 -6.29 15.18
C ASP A 130 18.80 -4.81 15.23
N ALA A 131 17.49 -4.55 15.17
CA ALA A 131 16.98 -3.19 15.28
C ALA A 131 17.17 -2.64 16.73
N PRO A 132 17.71 -1.41 16.91
CA PRO A 132 18.10 -0.85 18.22
C PRO A 132 16.94 -0.67 19.22
N SER A 133 15.70 -0.87 18.78
CA SER A 133 14.55 -1.15 19.62
C SER A 133 13.66 -2.12 18.83
N PRO A 134 13.56 -3.41 19.17
CA PRO A 134 12.59 -4.26 18.51
C PRO A 134 11.21 -3.63 18.77
N PRO A 135 10.42 -3.33 17.73
CA PRO A 135 9.03 -2.96 17.97
C PRO A 135 8.36 -4.08 18.76
N ALA A 136 7.20 -3.82 19.40
CA ALA A 136 6.44 -4.88 20.08
C ALA A 136 6.13 -6.10 19.18
N PHE A 137 6.29 -5.93 17.86
CA PHE A 137 6.24 -6.95 16.81
C PHE A 137 7.62 -7.20 16.18
N GLY A 138 8.66 -7.30 17.00
CA GLY A 138 10.01 -7.69 16.57
C GLY A 138 10.03 -9.12 16.02
N GLY A 139 11.03 -9.41 15.19
CA GLY A 139 11.19 -10.73 14.58
C GLY A 139 10.49 -10.90 13.24
N SER A 140 10.35 -12.15 12.81
CA SER A 140 9.77 -12.51 11.52
C SER A 140 8.75 -13.62 11.64
N GLN A 141 7.74 -13.58 10.76
CA GLN A 141 6.71 -14.58 10.64
C GLN A 141 6.68 -15.12 9.21
N ILE A 142 6.45 -16.43 9.10
CA ILE A 142 6.41 -17.12 7.81
C ILE A 142 4.96 -17.23 7.36
N TYR A 143 4.71 -16.79 6.13
CA TYR A 143 3.41 -16.83 5.48
C TYR A 143 3.46 -17.67 4.22
N SER A 144 2.41 -18.44 3.97
CA SER A 144 2.27 -19.23 2.74
C SER A 144 1.20 -18.62 1.83
N ALA A 145 1.53 -18.45 0.55
CA ALA A 145 0.63 -17.83 -0.42
C ALA A 145 0.73 -18.47 -1.80
N ARG A 146 -0.34 -18.37 -2.58
CA ARG A 146 -0.32 -18.75 -3.99
C ARG A 146 0.28 -17.62 -4.80
N THR A 147 1.25 -17.93 -5.65
CA THR A 147 1.87 -16.95 -6.57
C THR A 147 0.82 -16.26 -7.44
N ALA A 148 -0.23 -16.98 -7.86
CA ALA A 148 -1.33 -16.41 -8.63
C ALA A 148 -2.11 -15.32 -7.88
N ALA A 149 -2.28 -15.44 -6.55
CA ALA A 149 -2.94 -14.43 -5.73
C ALA A 149 -2.07 -13.17 -5.62
N LEU A 150 -0.77 -13.35 -5.34
CA LEU A 150 0.20 -12.25 -5.23
C LEU A 150 0.33 -11.47 -6.54
N ARG A 151 0.36 -12.16 -7.69
CA ARG A 151 0.36 -11.52 -9.02
C ARG A 151 -0.92 -10.75 -9.31
N ARG A 152 -2.08 -11.33 -8.97
CA ARG A 152 -3.38 -10.72 -9.23
C ARG A 152 -3.60 -9.45 -8.41
N ALA A 153 -3.15 -9.46 -7.16
CA ALA A 153 -3.29 -8.31 -6.27
C ALA A 153 -2.54 -7.06 -6.77
N GLY A 154 -1.50 -7.25 -7.59
CA GLY A 154 -0.70 -6.14 -8.12
C GLY A 154 0.23 -5.54 -7.07
N GLY A 155 0.59 -4.28 -7.27
CA GLY A 155 1.47 -3.54 -6.35
C GLY A 155 2.90 -4.10 -6.30
N ALA A 156 3.56 -3.93 -5.16
CA ALA A 156 4.96 -4.30 -4.96
C ALA A 156 5.18 -5.81 -5.07
N LEU A 157 4.36 -6.61 -4.39
CA LEU A 157 4.45 -8.08 -4.46
C LEU A 157 4.03 -8.60 -5.83
N GLY A 158 2.99 -8.02 -6.44
CA GLY A 158 2.60 -8.38 -7.81
C GLY A 158 3.75 -8.18 -8.80
N THR A 159 4.39 -7.01 -8.78
CA THR A 159 5.54 -6.70 -9.64
C THR A 159 6.69 -7.68 -9.41
N PHE A 160 7.04 -7.94 -8.15
CA PHE A 160 8.09 -8.88 -7.77
C PHE A 160 7.83 -10.30 -8.30
N PHE A 161 6.61 -10.83 -8.13
CA PHE A 161 6.26 -12.20 -8.54
C PHE A 161 5.93 -12.33 -10.04
N CYS A 162 5.77 -11.23 -10.76
CA CYS A 162 5.67 -11.22 -12.22
C CYS A 162 7.04 -11.31 -12.88
N ASP A 163 8.09 -10.81 -12.22
CA ASP A 163 9.45 -10.81 -12.75
C ASP A 163 10.19 -12.14 -12.47
N ALA A 164 10.48 -12.86 -13.54
CA ALA A 164 11.12 -14.18 -13.49
C ALA A 164 12.58 -14.13 -12.98
N SER A 165 13.25 -12.97 -12.98
CA SER A 165 14.61 -12.88 -12.40
C SER A 165 14.61 -13.03 -10.88
N ASN A 166 13.46 -12.79 -10.23
CA ASN A 166 13.35 -12.83 -8.78
C ASN A 166 13.11 -14.24 -8.21
N VAL A 167 13.08 -15.28 -9.05
CA VAL A 167 12.82 -16.67 -8.59
C VAL A 167 13.88 -17.19 -7.61
N ASP A 168 15.13 -16.74 -7.79
CA ASP A 168 16.30 -17.22 -7.07
C ASP A 168 16.66 -16.36 -5.83
N THR A 169 15.87 -15.32 -5.51
CA THR A 169 16.16 -14.38 -4.41
C THR A 169 15.67 -14.87 -3.04
N ARG A 170 15.67 -16.19 -2.83
CA ARG A 170 15.25 -16.80 -1.56
C ARG A 170 16.39 -16.78 -0.56
N ASP A 171 16.04 -16.81 0.72
CA ASP A 171 17.03 -17.08 1.77
C ASP A 171 17.45 -18.57 1.78
N ASP A 172 18.41 -18.90 2.63
CA ASP A 172 18.95 -20.26 2.78
C ASP A 172 17.87 -21.27 3.21
N ASP A 173 16.79 -20.81 3.83
CA ASP A 173 15.63 -21.60 4.25
C ASP A 173 14.57 -21.74 3.14
N GLY A 174 14.77 -21.09 1.98
CA GLY A 174 13.89 -21.16 0.82
C GLY A 174 12.69 -20.20 0.88
N HIS A 175 12.72 -19.17 1.73
CA HIS A 175 11.69 -18.15 1.87
C HIS A 175 12.05 -16.86 1.13
N TYR A 176 11.04 -16.15 0.62
CA TYR A 176 11.24 -14.78 0.12
C TYR A 176 11.16 -13.78 1.27
N LEU A 177 12.18 -12.92 1.37
CA LEU A 177 12.31 -11.96 2.47
C LEU A 177 11.47 -10.70 2.21
N VAL A 178 10.64 -10.33 3.17
CA VAL A 178 9.87 -9.07 3.18
C VAL A 178 10.24 -8.30 4.44
N ARG A 179 11.06 -7.25 4.28
CA ARG A 179 11.58 -6.44 5.39
C ARG A 179 10.56 -5.41 5.90
N ARG A 180 9.41 -5.87 6.38
CA ARG A 180 8.28 -5.07 6.88
C ARG A 180 7.72 -5.66 8.15
N SER A 181 6.91 -4.88 8.87
CA SER A 181 6.19 -5.37 10.04
C SER A 181 5.19 -6.46 9.63
N TRP A 182 5.21 -7.59 10.33
CA TRP A 182 4.26 -8.68 10.11
C TRP A 182 2.89 -8.44 10.76
N LYS A 183 2.80 -7.48 11.70
CA LYS A 183 1.60 -7.17 12.52
C LYS A 183 0.28 -7.14 11.73
N HIS A 184 0.32 -6.53 10.55
CA HIS A 184 -0.85 -6.30 9.71
C HIS A 184 -0.83 -7.12 8.41
N PHE A 185 0.20 -7.94 8.23
CA PHE A 185 0.42 -8.64 6.98
C PHE A 185 -0.65 -9.70 6.72
N ASP A 186 -1.22 -10.31 7.77
CA ASP A 186 -2.34 -11.25 7.65
C ASP A 186 -3.54 -10.64 6.91
N ALA A 187 -4.02 -9.49 7.35
CA ALA A 187 -5.15 -8.81 6.72
C ALA A 187 -4.82 -8.36 5.28
N ILE A 188 -3.59 -7.94 5.03
CA ILE A 188 -3.12 -7.59 3.68
C ILE A 188 -3.12 -8.84 2.78
N LEU A 189 -2.64 -9.97 3.29
CA LEU A 189 -2.57 -11.21 2.55
C LEU A 189 -3.97 -11.77 2.25
N ASP A 190 -4.90 -11.66 3.19
CA ASP A 190 -6.30 -12.03 2.98
C ASP A 190 -6.96 -11.15 1.91
N PHE A 191 -6.67 -9.84 1.92
CA PHE A 191 -7.10 -8.97 0.82
C PHE A 191 -6.52 -9.40 -0.53
N MET A 192 -5.24 -9.79 -0.59
CA MET A 192 -4.63 -10.27 -1.84
C MET A 192 -5.23 -11.60 -2.33
N ARG A 193 -5.76 -12.43 -1.42
CA ARG A 193 -6.40 -13.70 -1.74
C ARG A 193 -7.83 -13.51 -2.26
N ASP A 194 -8.64 -12.77 -1.51
CA ASP A 194 -10.09 -12.74 -1.66
C ASP A 194 -10.62 -11.40 -2.19
N GLY A 195 -9.78 -10.36 -2.23
CA GLY A 195 -10.18 -8.99 -2.58
C GLY A 195 -10.92 -8.26 -1.45
N SER A 196 -10.99 -8.86 -0.26
CA SER A 196 -11.61 -8.28 0.94
C SER A 196 -10.86 -8.73 2.18
N CYS A 197 -10.81 -7.87 3.21
CA CYS A 197 -10.27 -8.24 4.51
C CYS A 197 -11.03 -7.50 5.63
N SER A 198 -10.89 -8.00 6.85
CA SER A 198 -11.26 -7.24 8.05
C SER A 198 -10.21 -6.15 8.30
N LEU A 199 -10.66 -4.92 8.50
CA LEU A 199 -9.76 -3.83 8.88
C LEU A 199 -9.40 -3.96 10.37
N PRO A 200 -8.15 -3.64 10.76
CA PRO A 200 -7.73 -3.75 12.15
C PRO A 200 -8.58 -2.86 13.06
N GLY A 201 -8.83 -3.38 14.26
CA GLY A 201 -9.51 -2.69 15.34
C GLY A 201 -8.53 -2.26 16.42
N GLY A 202 -9.00 -1.44 17.37
CA GLY A 202 -8.22 -1.10 18.55
C GLY A 202 -7.88 -2.36 19.35
N TYR A 203 -6.68 -2.38 19.92
CA TYR A 203 -6.20 -3.51 20.70
C TYR A 203 -6.24 -3.18 22.20
N VAL A 204 -6.94 -4.03 22.94
CA VAL A 204 -7.02 -3.97 24.41
C VAL A 204 -6.25 -5.16 24.97
N PRO A 205 -5.19 -4.92 25.78
CA PRO A 205 -4.40 -6.00 26.35
C PRO A 205 -5.23 -6.89 27.26
N THR A 206 -4.99 -8.21 27.15
CA THR A 206 -5.55 -9.18 28.09
C THR A 206 -4.63 -9.33 29.29
N THR A 207 -5.10 -9.98 30.37
CA THR A 207 -4.34 -10.19 31.62
C THR A 207 -2.94 -10.80 31.44
N TYR A 208 -2.70 -11.50 30.33
CA TYR A 208 -1.43 -12.16 30.03
C TYR A 208 -0.63 -11.49 28.91
N ASP A 209 -1.11 -10.35 28.41
CA ASP A 209 -0.50 -9.64 27.30
C ASP A 209 0.14 -8.33 27.79
N THR A 210 1.44 -8.19 27.54
CA THR A 210 2.25 -7.04 27.99
C THR A 210 2.32 -5.92 26.94
N ARG A 211 1.62 -6.08 25.80
CA ARG A 211 1.59 -5.06 24.76
C ARG A 211 0.88 -3.79 25.23
N PRO A 212 1.34 -2.60 24.80
CA PRO A 212 0.63 -1.37 25.10
C PRO A 212 -0.74 -1.39 24.43
N PRO A 213 -1.79 -0.84 25.07
CA PRO A 213 -3.07 -0.62 24.41
C PRO A 213 -2.88 0.33 23.23
N SER A 214 -3.58 0.05 22.14
CA SER A 214 -3.60 0.92 20.98
C SER A 214 -5.03 1.27 20.59
N SER A 215 -5.22 2.52 20.23
CA SER A 215 -6.50 2.98 19.74
C SER A 215 -6.71 2.51 18.29
N GLU A 216 -7.98 2.39 17.91
CA GLU A 216 -8.34 1.92 16.56
C GLU A 216 -7.77 2.82 15.45
N ASP A 217 -7.65 4.11 15.69
CA ASP A 217 -7.08 5.06 14.73
C ASP A 217 -5.56 4.94 14.59
N ASP A 218 -4.83 4.54 15.64
CA ASP A 218 -3.39 4.29 15.57
C ASP A 218 -3.11 2.99 14.81
N GLU A 219 -3.86 1.93 15.10
CA GLU A 219 -3.80 0.65 14.37
C GLU A 219 -4.13 0.81 12.88
N LEU A 220 -5.18 1.58 12.56
CA LEU A 220 -5.52 1.86 11.17
C LEU A 220 -4.48 2.73 10.47
N LEU A 221 -3.81 3.64 11.17
CA LEU A 221 -2.75 4.45 10.57
C LEU A 221 -1.52 3.61 10.23
N GLU A 222 -1.13 2.69 11.12
CA GLU A 222 -0.07 1.71 10.84
C GLU A 222 -0.46 0.83 9.65
N PHE A 223 -1.69 0.33 9.61
CA PHE A 223 -2.22 -0.44 8.49
C PHE A 223 -2.17 0.33 7.17
N VAL A 224 -2.64 1.58 7.15
CA VAL A 224 -2.63 2.45 5.95
C VAL A 224 -1.21 2.63 5.40
N ARG A 225 -0.20 2.78 6.28
CA ARG A 225 1.21 2.88 5.88
C ARG A 225 1.71 1.61 5.20
N GLU A 226 1.38 0.44 5.75
CA GLU A 226 1.74 -0.84 5.14
C GLU A 226 1.03 -1.04 3.80
N VAL A 227 -0.27 -0.77 3.73
CA VAL A 227 -1.05 -0.89 2.48
C VAL A 227 -0.51 0.02 1.38
N ALA A 228 -0.14 1.26 1.73
CA ALA A 228 0.51 2.18 0.80
C ALA A 228 1.86 1.63 0.31
N TYR A 229 2.66 1.03 1.20
CA TYR A 229 3.93 0.39 0.83
C TYR A 229 3.74 -0.77 -0.16
N TYR A 230 2.75 -1.63 0.07
CA TYR A 230 2.45 -2.73 -0.86
C TYR A 230 1.81 -2.26 -2.17
N GLY A 231 1.37 -1.00 -2.27
CA GLY A 231 0.79 -0.43 -3.47
C GLY A 231 -0.60 -0.99 -3.79
N LEU A 232 -1.46 -1.13 -2.78
CA LEU A 232 -2.82 -1.65 -2.92
C LEU A 232 -3.85 -0.50 -2.84
N PRO A 233 -4.24 0.12 -3.97
CA PRO A 233 -5.03 1.36 -3.97
C PRO A 233 -6.44 1.18 -3.40
N GLU A 234 -7.14 0.10 -3.73
CA GLU A 234 -8.50 -0.14 -3.27
C GLU A 234 -8.57 -0.30 -1.74
N LEU A 235 -7.65 -1.11 -1.20
CA LEU A 235 -7.53 -1.30 0.25
C LEU A 235 -7.08 -0.01 0.94
N LEU A 236 -6.20 0.76 0.31
CA LEU A 236 -5.73 2.05 0.82
C LEU A 236 -6.91 3.01 0.99
N LEU A 237 -7.73 3.16 -0.06
CA LEU A 237 -8.92 4.01 -0.02
C LEU A 237 -9.91 3.56 1.07
N GLN A 238 -10.14 2.25 1.20
CA GLN A 238 -11.05 1.70 2.21
C GLN A 238 -10.56 1.99 3.64
N ALA A 239 -9.28 1.72 3.91
CA ALA A 239 -8.68 1.97 5.22
C ALA A 239 -8.61 3.47 5.56
N MET A 240 -8.26 4.31 4.58
CA MET A 240 -8.23 5.77 4.77
C MET A 240 -9.61 6.35 5.07
N ARG A 241 -10.68 5.90 4.40
CA ARG A 241 -12.05 6.32 4.71
C ARG A 241 -12.42 6.03 6.15
N LYS A 242 -12.13 4.81 6.62
CA LYS A 242 -12.39 4.41 8.01
C LYS A 242 -11.60 5.27 8.99
N LEU A 243 -10.30 5.47 8.74
CA LEU A 243 -9.43 6.30 9.58
C LEU A 243 -9.92 7.76 9.69
N LEU A 244 -10.27 8.38 8.55
CA LEU A 244 -10.76 9.76 8.51
C LEU A 244 -12.11 9.91 9.18
N THR A 245 -12.98 8.91 9.04
CA THR A 245 -14.29 8.87 9.72
C THR A 245 -14.11 8.75 11.23
N LEU A 246 -13.19 7.92 11.71
CA LEU A 246 -12.90 7.79 13.14
C LEU A 246 -12.31 9.08 13.73
N LYS A 247 -11.31 9.69 13.06
CA LYS A 247 -10.65 10.90 13.58
C LYS A 247 -11.49 12.18 13.42
N TYR A 248 -12.29 12.31 12.36
CA TYR A 248 -12.96 13.57 11.99
C TYR A 248 -14.47 13.46 11.80
N GLY A 249 -15.07 12.28 12.00
CA GLY A 249 -16.50 12.03 11.75
C GLY A 249 -17.43 12.99 12.48
N ALA A 250 -17.06 13.43 13.68
CA ALA A 250 -17.83 14.38 14.47
C ALA A 250 -17.80 15.82 13.94
N ASN A 251 -16.88 16.17 13.02
CA ASN A 251 -16.71 17.53 12.52
C ASN A 251 -16.94 17.63 11.00
N PRO A 252 -18.16 18.00 10.55
CA PRO A 252 -18.50 18.03 9.13
C PRO A 252 -17.72 19.10 8.36
N GLN A 253 -17.29 20.19 9.01
CA GLN A 253 -16.49 21.23 8.37
C GLN A 253 -15.09 20.70 8.03
N THR A 254 -14.48 19.95 8.94
CA THR A 254 -13.18 19.31 8.70
C THR A 254 -13.28 18.28 7.59
N LEU A 255 -14.31 17.43 7.57
CA LEU A 255 -14.54 16.46 6.49
C LEU A 255 -14.68 17.15 5.12
N ALA A 256 -15.39 18.28 5.05
CA ALA A 256 -15.50 19.05 3.82
C ALA A 256 -14.16 19.61 3.34
N LEU A 257 -13.32 20.10 4.26
CA LEU A 257 -11.97 20.57 3.94
C LEU A 257 -11.04 19.44 3.48
N LEU A 258 -11.13 18.26 4.09
CA LEU A 258 -10.36 17.08 3.70
C LEU A 258 -10.78 16.57 2.32
N LYS A 259 -12.09 16.54 2.04
CA LYS A 259 -12.61 16.23 0.71
C LYS A 259 -12.12 17.24 -0.34
N ALA A 260 -12.08 18.53 -0.01
CA ALA A 260 -11.52 19.56 -0.90
C ALA A 260 -10.02 19.40 -1.16
N ARG A 261 -9.29 18.68 -0.29
CA ARG A 261 -7.88 18.30 -0.47
C ARG A 261 -7.71 16.99 -1.26
N GLY A 262 -8.80 16.37 -1.73
CA GLY A 262 -8.77 15.12 -2.49
C GLY A 262 -8.71 13.86 -1.64
N LEU A 263 -8.89 13.95 -0.33
CA LEU A 263 -8.93 12.77 0.53
C LEU A 263 -10.29 12.03 0.39
N PRO A 264 -10.28 10.69 0.44
CA PRO A 264 -11.49 9.88 0.35
C PRO A 264 -12.23 9.97 1.69
N VAL A 265 -13.25 10.83 1.74
CA VAL A 265 -14.10 11.03 2.91
C VAL A 265 -15.53 10.65 2.57
N GLY A 266 -16.14 9.78 3.38
CA GLY A 266 -17.45 9.16 3.16
C GLY A 266 -17.31 7.67 2.89
#